data_AF-A0A2R6F4Y9-F1
#
_entry.id   AF-A0A2R6F4Y9-F1
#
_cell.length_a   1.000
_cell.length_b   1.000
_cell.length_c   1.000
_cell.angle_alpha   90.00
_cell.angle_beta   90.00
_cell.angle_gamma   90.00
#
_symmetry.space_group_name_H-M   'P 1'
#
loop_
_entity.id
_entity.type
_entity.pdbx_description
1 polymer ?
#
loop_
_entity_poly.entity_id
_entity_poly.type
_entity_poly.pdbx_seq_one_letter_code
_entity_poly.pdbx_strand_id
1 'polypeptide(L)'
;METASEKVFEMVIKIREATEEIDEEIVHRWIEDLVLYKTYTGLGRNEEAIFEKLSEEYGTEYYRSTPEEELRGTGGYLKDQSVSIKPETYRRKGRLREDIQAPIVYYEEY
;
A
#
# COMPACT_ATOMS: atom_id res chain seq x y z
N MET A 1 1.02 -12.68 35.94
CA MET A 1 0.02 -11.90 35.18
C MET A 1 0.22 -10.42 35.44
N GLU A 2 0.23 -9.97 36.70
CA GLU A 2 0.53 -8.58 37.10
C GLU A 2 1.75 -7.98 36.38
N THR A 3 2.92 -8.63 36.43
CA THR A 3 4.14 -8.10 35.78
C THR A 3 4.05 -7.97 34.25
N ALA A 4 3.22 -8.79 33.60
CA ALA A 4 2.99 -8.67 32.16
C ALA A 4 1.99 -7.54 31.86
N SER A 5 0.94 -7.42 32.68
CA SER A 5 -0.05 -6.36 32.60
C SER A 5 0.56 -4.98 32.87
N GLU A 6 1.45 -4.85 33.85
CA GLU A 6 2.19 -3.62 34.17
C GLU A 6 3.06 -3.17 33.00
N LYS A 7 3.81 -4.09 32.39
CA LYS A 7 4.64 -3.79 31.21
C LYS A 7 3.82 -3.34 30.01
N VAL A 8 2.69 -3.99 29.75
CA VAL A 8 1.78 -3.59 28.67
C VAL A 8 1.18 -2.21 28.97
N PHE A 9 0.79 -1.97 30.22
CA PHE A 9 0.25 -0.68 30.64
C PHE A 9 1.29 0.44 30.47
N GLU A 10 2.54 0.21 30.88
CA GLU A 10 3.64 1.15 30.68
C GLU A 10 3.83 1.51 29.19
N MET A 11 3.75 0.52 28.29
CA MET A 11 3.82 0.76 26.85
C MET A 11 2.64 1.59 26.33
N VAL A 12 1.44 1.38 26.86
CA VAL A 12 0.26 2.18 26.51
C VAL A 12 0.43 3.64 26.97
N ILE A 13 1.01 3.88 28.15
CA ILE A 13 1.34 5.23 28.62
C ILE A 13 2.33 5.90 27.67
N LYS A 14 3.40 5.21 27.27
CA LYS A 14 4.40 5.75 26.32
C LYS A 14 3.79 6.10 24.97
N ILE A 15 2.85 5.29 24.46
CA ILE A 15 2.13 5.60 23.21
C ILE A 15 1.30 6.88 23.37
N ARG A 16 0.61 7.05 24.50
CA ARG A 16 -0.19 8.25 24.78
C ARG A 16 0.70 9.49 24.80
N GLU A 17 1.81 9.44 25.54
CA GLU A 17 2.77 10.55 25.63
C GLU A 17 3.36 10.89 24.25
N ALA A 18 3.77 9.89 23.48
CA ALA A 18 4.27 10.11 22.12
C ALA A 18 3.21 10.70 21.18
N THR A 19 1.93 10.40 21.40
CA THR A 19 0.83 10.96 20.58
C THR A 19 0.65 12.46 20.85
N GLU A 20 0.93 12.92 22.07
CA GLU A 20 0.89 14.34 22.42
C GLU A 20 2.02 15.15 21.74
N GLU A 21 3.09 14.50 21.32
CA GLU A 21 4.21 15.11 20.58
C GLU A 21 3.94 15.20 19.06
N ILE A 22 2.85 14.60 18.55
CA ILE A 22 2.50 14.64 17.12
C ILE A 22 1.78 15.95 16.80
N ASP A 23 2.41 16.78 15.98
CA ASP A 23 1.82 18.00 15.42
C ASP A 23 1.53 17.87 13.91
N GLU A 24 0.85 18.90 13.36
CA GLU A 24 0.48 18.93 11.95
C GLU A 24 1.71 18.92 11.02
N GLU A 25 2.84 19.50 11.43
CA GLU A 25 4.08 19.51 10.65
C GLU A 25 4.67 18.10 10.53
N ILE A 26 4.73 17.35 11.64
CA ILE A 26 5.17 15.95 11.65
C ILE A 26 4.28 15.11 10.74
N VAL A 27 2.95 15.28 10.81
CA VAL A 27 2.01 14.57 9.93
C VAL A 27 2.25 14.95 8.46
N HIS A 28 2.45 16.23 8.17
CA HIS A 28 2.69 16.68 6.80
C HIS A 28 3.98 16.08 6.21
N ARG A 29 5.10 16.17 6.94
CA ARG A 29 6.38 15.58 6.51
C ARG A 29 6.28 14.07 6.32
N TRP A 30 5.58 13.39 7.23
CA TRP A 30 5.38 11.94 7.10
C TRP A 30 4.58 11.58 5.84
N ILE A 31 3.56 12.36 5.49
CA ILE A 31 2.79 12.17 4.24
C ILE A 31 3.64 12.47 3.01
N GLU A 32 4.42 13.56 3.03
CA GLU A 32 5.35 13.90 1.94
C GLU A 32 6.37 12.77 1.72
N ASP A 33 7.01 12.31 2.79
CA ASP A 33 7.93 11.17 2.78
C ASP A 33 7.23 9.93 2.23
N LEU A 34 6.01 9.60 2.68
CA LEU A 34 5.27 8.44 2.20
C LEU A 34 4.98 8.51 0.69
N VAL A 35 4.55 9.66 0.19
CA VAL A 35 4.25 9.87 -1.24
C VAL A 35 5.53 9.77 -2.08
N LEU A 36 6.61 10.42 -1.64
CA LEU A 36 7.92 10.35 -2.29
C LEU A 36 8.51 8.94 -2.24
N TYR A 37 8.42 8.25 -1.10
CA TYR A 37 8.89 6.87 -0.98
C TYR A 37 8.10 5.93 -1.88
N LYS A 38 6.75 6.00 -1.87
CA LYS A 38 5.90 5.12 -2.69
C LYS A 38 6.24 5.24 -4.16
N THR A 39 6.51 6.46 -4.63
CA THR A 39 6.84 6.76 -6.03
C THR A 39 8.29 6.48 -6.39
N TYR A 40 9.25 6.72 -5.49
CA TYR A 40 10.69 6.59 -5.77
C TYR A 40 11.27 5.19 -5.47
N THR A 41 10.85 4.53 -4.40
CA THR A 41 11.62 3.42 -3.79
C THR A 41 11.19 2.00 -4.14
N GLY A 42 10.10 1.80 -4.89
CA GLY A 42 9.81 0.45 -5.42
C GLY A 42 8.34 0.07 -5.49
N LEU A 43 7.50 0.57 -4.59
CA LEU A 43 6.07 0.23 -4.58
C LEU A 43 5.37 0.58 -5.90
N GLY A 44 5.59 1.80 -6.42
CA GLY A 44 5.07 2.19 -7.73
C GLY A 44 5.86 1.66 -8.93
N ARG A 45 7.15 1.34 -8.76
CA ARG A 45 8.03 0.84 -9.84
C ARG A 45 7.77 -0.62 -10.17
N ASN A 46 7.51 -1.45 -9.15
CA ASN A 46 7.10 -2.84 -9.34
C ASN A 46 5.78 -2.89 -10.12
N GLU A 47 4.85 -2.01 -9.79
CA GLU A 47 3.56 -1.91 -10.48
C GLU A 47 3.75 -1.55 -11.96
N GLU A 48 4.58 -0.55 -12.27
CA GLU A 48 4.90 -0.14 -13.65
C GLU A 48 5.55 -1.28 -14.45
N ALA A 49 6.59 -1.92 -13.91
CA ALA A 49 7.28 -3.02 -14.59
C ALA A 49 6.35 -4.23 -14.84
N ILE A 50 5.44 -4.51 -13.91
CA ILE A 50 4.46 -5.59 -14.07
C ILE A 50 3.42 -5.20 -15.13
N PHE A 51 2.93 -3.96 -15.15
CA PHE A 51 2.02 -3.50 -16.21
C PHE A 51 2.68 -3.53 -17.59
N GLU A 52 3.94 -3.10 -17.71
CA GLU A 52 4.72 -3.23 -18.94
C GLU A 52 4.80 -4.69 -19.38
N LYS A 53 5.17 -5.60 -18.46
CA LYS A 53 5.26 -7.02 -18.77
C LYS A 53 3.91 -7.61 -19.22
N LEU A 54 2.82 -7.26 -18.54
CA LEU A 54 1.48 -7.70 -18.93
C LEU A 54 1.08 -7.13 -20.31
N SER A 55 1.40 -5.86 -20.58
CA SER A 55 1.13 -5.20 -21.85
C SER A 55 1.81 -5.92 -23.03
N GLU A 56 3.06 -6.37 -22.84
CA GLU A 56 3.83 -7.15 -23.82
C GLU A 56 3.22 -8.55 -24.04
N GLU A 57 2.90 -9.26 -22.95
CA GLU A 57 2.35 -10.63 -23.00
C GLU A 57 0.96 -10.67 -23.68
N TYR A 58 0.13 -9.66 -23.44
CA TYR A 58 -1.22 -9.58 -24.00
C TYR A 58 -1.31 -8.72 -25.28
N GLY A 59 -0.20 -8.13 -25.73
CA GLY A 59 -0.15 -7.28 -26.91
C GLY A 59 -1.13 -6.09 -26.83
N THR A 60 -1.25 -5.48 -25.66
CA THR A 60 -2.24 -4.45 -25.36
C THR A 60 -1.61 -3.25 -24.68
N GLU A 61 -2.21 -2.07 -24.78
CA GLU A 61 -1.72 -0.88 -24.09
C GLU A 61 -2.11 -0.91 -22.60
N TYR A 62 -1.31 -0.27 -21.75
CA TYR A 62 -1.63 -0.12 -20.33
C TYR A 62 -1.74 1.36 -19.94
N TYR A 63 -2.56 1.63 -18.93
CA TYR A 63 -2.70 2.97 -18.33
C TYR A 63 -2.63 2.86 -16.82
N ARG A 64 -1.99 3.84 -16.17
CA ARG A 64 -1.97 3.92 -14.71
C ARG A 64 -3.24 4.55 -14.18
N SER A 65 -3.66 4.08 -13.00
CA SER A 65 -4.79 4.63 -12.29
C SER A 65 -4.48 6.01 -11.73
N THR A 66 -5.52 6.83 -11.58
CA THR A 66 -5.47 8.04 -10.76
C THR A 66 -5.37 7.67 -9.27
N PRO A 67 -4.88 8.58 -8.40
CA PRO A 67 -4.88 8.35 -6.95
C PRO A 67 -6.25 7.94 -6.40
N GLU A 68 -7.33 8.53 -6.92
CA GLU A 68 -8.72 8.23 -6.52
C GLU A 68 -9.17 6.82 -6.95
N GLU A 69 -8.61 6.28 -8.03
CA GLU A 69 -8.85 4.91 -8.50
C GLU A 69 -7.99 3.89 -7.74
N GLU A 70 -6.74 4.24 -7.40
CA GLU A 70 -5.87 3.43 -6.53
C GLU A 70 -6.48 3.23 -5.15
N LEU A 71 -7.09 4.27 -4.58
CA LEU A 71 -7.83 4.19 -3.32
C LEU A 71 -9.02 3.23 -3.38
N ARG A 72 -9.58 3.01 -4.57
CA ARG A 72 -10.64 2.01 -4.85
C ARG A 72 -10.08 0.63 -5.21
N GLY A 73 -8.76 0.46 -5.14
CA GLY A 73 -8.07 -0.80 -5.36
C GLY A 73 -7.65 -1.07 -6.81
N THR A 74 -7.78 -0.09 -7.73
CA THR A 74 -7.32 -0.25 -9.12
C THR A 74 -5.89 0.27 -9.26
N GLY A 75 -4.94 -0.58 -9.64
CA GLY A 75 -3.56 -0.14 -9.89
C GLY A 75 -3.40 0.46 -11.29
N GLY A 76 -4.15 -0.08 -12.25
CA GLY A 76 -4.13 0.39 -13.62
C GLY A 76 -5.08 -0.39 -14.50
N TYR A 77 -4.99 -0.15 -15.80
CA TYR A 77 -5.83 -0.76 -16.80
C TYR A 77 -4.97 -1.43 -17.86
N LEU A 78 -5.35 -2.64 -18.26
CA LEU A 78 -4.91 -3.24 -19.52
C LEU A 78 -6.04 -3.01 -20.51
N LYS A 79 -5.84 -2.04 -21.42
CA LYS A 79 -6.88 -1.50 -22.29
C LYS A 79 -8.10 -1.02 -21.50
N ASP A 80 -9.20 -1.76 -21.51
CA ASP A 80 -10.48 -1.41 -20.86
C ASP A 80 -10.68 -2.12 -19.52
N GLN A 81 -9.79 -3.06 -19.16
CA GLN A 81 -9.94 -3.90 -17.97
C GLN A 81 -9.07 -3.38 -16.82
N SER A 82 -9.71 -3.03 -15.70
CA SER A 82 -9.04 -2.67 -14.46
C SER A 82 -8.28 -3.88 -13.88
N VAL A 83 -7.05 -3.67 -13.43
CA VAL A 83 -6.21 -4.67 -12.78
C VAL A 83 -5.61 -4.08 -11.51
N SER A 84 -5.57 -4.87 -10.45
CA SER A 84 -4.89 -4.54 -9.21
C SER A 84 -3.59 -5.33 -9.13
N ILE A 85 -2.50 -4.69 -8.72
CA ILE A 85 -1.21 -5.36 -8.50
C ILE A 85 -0.91 -5.33 -7.02
N LYS A 86 -0.71 -6.50 -6.41
CA LYS A 86 -0.46 -6.62 -4.97
C LYS A 86 0.69 -7.59 -4.70
N PRO A 87 1.56 -7.33 -3.71
CA PRO A 87 2.56 -8.31 -3.34
C PRO A 87 1.91 -9.57 -2.74
N GLU A 88 2.59 -10.71 -2.79
CA GLU A 88 2.14 -11.96 -2.16
C GLU A 88 1.85 -11.79 -0.65
N THR A 89 2.58 -10.90 0.02
CA THR A 89 2.36 -10.54 1.43
C THR A 89 0.94 -10.01 1.68
N TYR A 90 0.29 -9.41 0.67
CA TYR A 90 -1.10 -8.97 0.73
C TYR A 90 -2.08 -10.14 0.87
N ARG A 91 -1.87 -11.28 0.19
CA ARG A 91 -2.72 -12.48 0.34
C ARG A 91 -2.78 -12.98 1.77
N ARG A 92 -1.69 -12.82 2.51
CA ARG A 92 -1.56 -13.27 3.91
C ARG A 92 -2.26 -12.33 4.88
N LYS A 93 -2.56 -11.09 4.48
CA LYS A 93 -3.24 -10.08 5.29
C LYS A 93 -4.77 -10.23 5.18
N GLY A 94 -5.30 -11.37 5.61
CA GLY A 94 -6.76 -11.67 5.59
C GLY A 94 -7.67 -10.73 6.41
N ARG A 95 -7.12 -9.70 7.07
CA ARG A 95 -7.85 -8.67 7.82
C ARG A 95 -8.05 -7.36 7.06
N LEU A 96 -7.31 -7.09 5.99
CA LEU A 96 -7.53 -5.93 5.13
C LEU A 96 -8.59 -6.31 4.10
N ARG A 97 -9.86 -6.25 4.50
CA ARG A 97 -11.00 -6.43 3.59
C ARG A 97 -11.22 -5.16 2.79
N GLU A 98 -10.30 -4.86 1.88
CA GLU A 98 -10.63 -3.95 0.79
C GLU A 98 -11.51 -4.74 -0.19
N ASP A 99 -12.68 -4.20 -0.53
CA ASP A 99 -13.56 -4.80 -1.54
C ASP A 99 -13.03 -4.45 -2.93
N ILE A 100 -11.98 -5.15 -3.36
CA ILE A 100 -11.35 -4.95 -4.66
C ILE A 100 -12.13 -5.76 -5.70
N GLN A 101 -12.88 -5.05 -6.54
CA GLN A 101 -13.68 -5.65 -7.62
C GLN A 101 -12.83 -6.05 -8.84
N ALA A 102 -11.63 -5.48 -8.99
CA ALA A 102 -10.72 -5.77 -10.10
C ALA A 102 -9.96 -7.09 -9.88
N PRO A 103 -9.63 -7.84 -10.95
CA PRO A 103 -8.70 -8.96 -10.89
C PRO A 103 -7.35 -8.54 -10.28
N ILE A 104 -6.84 -9.36 -9.36
CA ILE A 104 -5.57 -9.09 -8.65
C ILE A 104 -4.46 -9.96 -9.23
N VAL A 105 -3.42 -9.30 -9.75
CA VAL A 105 -2.13 -9.92 -10.10
C VAL A 105 -1.23 -9.85 -8.88
N TYR A 106 -0.62 -10.98 -8.53
CA TYR A 106 0.26 -11.09 -7.38
C TYR A 106 1.71 -11.27 -7.81
N TYR A 107 2.61 -10.56 -7.13
CA TYR A 107 4.05 -10.65 -7.38
C TYR A 107 4.81 -10.97 -6.09
N GLU A 108 5.97 -11.59 -6.25
CA GLU A 108 6.88 -11.88 -5.16
C GLU A 108 7.82 -10.67 -4.96
N GLU A 109 7.92 -10.18 -3.73
CA GLU A 109 8.88 -9.14 -3.35
C GLU A 109 10.24 -9.81 -3.12
N TYR A 110 11.30 -9.30 -3.76
CA TYR A 110 12.67 -9.76 -3.56
C TYR A 110 13.28 -9.24 -2.24
#